data_AF-A0A0F9FZ41-F1
#
_entry.id   AF-A0A0F9FZ41-F1
#
_cell.length_a   1.000
_cell.length_b   1.000
_cell.length_c   1.000
_cell.angle_alpha   90.00
_cell.angle_beta   90.00
_cell.angle_gamma   90.00
#
_symmetry.space_group_name_H-M   'P 1'
#
loop_
_entity.id
_entity.type
_entity.pdbx_description
1 polymer ?
#
loop_
_entity_poly.entity_id
_entity_poly.type
_entity_poly.pdbx_seq_one_letter_code
_entity_poly.pdbx_strand_id
1 'polypeptide(L)'
;MTVFECARCGTCCMQHVGKMAGHIHGLMILPEERKLFPEEIIAPMFRYTMGFKPDPGRVFMYQIDTMPCPHYTREEKACSIYSKRPVTCRTFP
;
A
#
# COMPACT_ATOMS: atom_id res chain seq x y z
N MET A 1 24.29 12.69 -8.69
CA MET A 1 23.10 12.05 -8.13
C MET A 1 22.00 12.15 -9.15
N THR A 2 21.60 11.04 -9.77
CA THR A 2 20.46 11.01 -10.68
C THR A 2 19.19 11.02 -9.82
N VAL A 3 18.40 12.08 -9.94
CA VAL A 3 17.05 12.12 -9.36
C VAL A 3 16.23 11.11 -10.14
N PHE A 4 15.60 10.15 -9.45
CA PHE A 4 14.70 9.21 -10.12
C PHE A 4 13.59 10.02 -10.80
N GLU A 5 13.37 9.77 -12.09
CA GLU A 5 12.28 10.38 -12.85
C GLU A 5 11.14 9.38 -13.00
N CYS A 6 9.97 9.72 -12.45
CA CYS A 6 8.79 8.88 -12.56
C CYS A 6 8.35 8.75 -14.02
N ALA A 7 8.35 7.52 -14.53
CA ALA A 7 7.86 7.21 -15.88
C ALA A 7 6.33 7.31 -16.04
N ARG A 8 5.59 7.66 -14.97
CA ARG A 8 4.10 7.65 -14.91
C ARG A 8 3.51 6.36 -15.49
N CYS A 9 4.16 5.24 -15.21
CA CYS A 9 3.81 3.94 -15.78
C CYS A 9 2.74 3.20 -14.98
N GLY A 10 2.38 3.68 -13.79
CA GLY A 10 1.38 3.05 -12.91
C GLY A 10 1.89 1.81 -12.16
N THR A 11 3.14 1.38 -12.36
CA THR A 11 3.67 0.13 -11.77
C THR A 11 3.58 0.12 -10.25
N CYS A 12 3.85 1.24 -9.58
CA CYS A 12 3.73 1.37 -8.12
C CYS A 12 2.30 1.13 -7.61
N CYS A 13 1.28 1.30 -8.45
CA CYS A 13 -0.12 1.02 -8.13
C CYS A 13 -0.58 -0.36 -8.59
N MET A 14 0.05 -0.91 -9.64
CA MET A 14 -0.32 -2.21 -10.21
C MET A 14 0.38 -3.40 -9.54
N GLN A 15 1.59 -3.20 -9.00
CA GLN A 15 2.46 -4.27 -8.48
C GLN A 15 2.97 -3.96 -7.07
N HIS A 16 2.04 -3.66 -6.17
CA HIS A 16 2.31 -3.28 -4.78
C HIS A 16 2.13 -4.41 -3.76
N VAL A 17 1.70 -5.59 -4.20
CA VAL A 17 1.69 -6.81 -3.38
C VAL A 17 2.85 -7.70 -3.84
N GLY A 18 3.71 -8.10 -2.92
CA GLY A 18 4.90 -8.89 -3.19
C GLY A 18 5.22 -9.87 -2.06
N LYS A 19 6.21 -10.73 -2.28
CA LYS A 19 6.73 -11.62 -1.23
C LYS A 19 7.90 -10.94 -0.52
N MET A 20 7.81 -10.80 0.79
CA MET A 20 8.90 -10.33 1.65
C MET A 20 9.04 -11.31 2.83
N ALA A 21 10.27 -11.75 3.11
CA ALA A 21 10.58 -12.71 4.18
C ALA A 21 9.69 -13.98 4.18
N GLY A 22 9.31 -14.48 3.00
CA GLY A 22 8.46 -15.68 2.86
C GLY A 22 6.95 -15.42 3.00
N HIS A 23 6.54 -14.18 3.24
CA HIS A 23 5.15 -13.79 3.44
C HIS A 23 4.65 -12.87 2.34
N ILE A 24 3.35 -12.88 2.07
CA ILE A 24 2.73 -11.93 1.14
C ILE A 24 2.51 -10.62 1.90
N HIS A 25 3.12 -9.56 1.39
CA HIS A 25 2.99 -8.21 1.92
C HIS A 25 2.36 -7.31 0.86
N GLY A 26 1.33 -6.59 1.28
CA GLY A 26 0.73 -5.53 0.49
C GLY A 26 1.40 -4.17 0.69
N LEU A 27 0.79 -3.12 0.12
CA LEU A 27 1.21 -1.75 0.38
C LEU A 27 0.97 -1.42 1.85
N MET A 28 2.04 -1.04 2.53
CA MET A 28 1.99 -0.67 3.94
C MET A 28 1.42 0.74 4.09
N ILE A 29 0.49 0.90 5.02
CA ILE A 29 -0.13 2.19 5.35
C ILE A 29 -0.19 2.38 6.86
N LEU A 30 -0.12 3.64 7.30
CA LEU A 30 -0.28 4.03 8.68
C LEU A 30 -1.75 3.96 9.13
N PRO A 31 -2.03 3.84 10.44
CA PRO A 31 -3.40 3.82 10.96
C PRO A 31 -4.27 5.01 10.52
N GLU A 32 -3.67 6.19 10.35
CA GLU A 32 -4.33 7.43 9.93
C GLU A 32 -4.68 7.41 8.43
N GLU A 33 -3.87 6.71 7.64
CA GLU A 33 -4.01 6.59 6.19
C GLU A 33 -5.08 5.58 5.78
N ARG A 34 -5.59 4.78 6.73
CA ARG A 34 -6.68 3.82 6.48
C ARG A 34 -7.90 4.44 5.82
N LYS A 35 -8.22 5.69 6.18
CA LYS A 35 -9.37 6.42 5.62
C LYS A 35 -9.24 6.68 4.11
N LEU A 36 -8.05 6.50 3.54
CA LEU A 36 -7.83 6.64 2.11
C LEU A 36 -8.29 5.42 1.32
N PHE A 37 -8.51 4.26 1.96
CA PHE A 37 -8.87 3.01 1.29
C PHE A 37 -10.18 2.44 1.87
N PRO A 38 -10.92 1.63 1.10
CA PRO A 38 -12.03 0.85 1.63
C PRO A 38 -11.58 -0.11 2.74
N GLU A 39 -12.37 -0.29 3.81
CA GLU A 39 -11.97 -1.14 4.95
C GLU A 39 -11.84 -2.62 4.56
N GLU A 40 -12.54 -3.05 3.51
CA GLU A 40 -12.59 -4.44 3.06
C GLU A 40 -11.25 -4.93 2.49
N ILE A 41 -10.39 -4.01 2.06
CA ILE A 41 -9.09 -4.29 1.46
C ILE A 41 -7.92 -3.96 2.40
N ILE A 42 -8.22 -3.55 3.64
CA ILE A 42 -7.24 -3.19 4.66
C ILE A 42 -7.10 -4.36 5.63
N ALA A 43 -5.90 -4.95 5.68
CA ALA A 43 -5.54 -5.97 6.66
C ALA A 43 -4.49 -5.44 7.64
N PRO A 44 -4.47 -5.88 8.90
CA PRO A 44 -3.31 -5.67 9.77
C PRO A 44 -2.06 -6.34 9.16
N MET A 45 -0.88 -5.71 9.28
CA MET A 45 0.35 -6.21 8.66
C MET A 45 0.75 -7.62 9.10
N PHE A 46 0.40 -8.02 10.33
CA PHE A 46 0.74 -9.34 10.90
C PHE A 46 -0.37 -10.38 10.77
N ARG A 47 -1.38 -10.14 9.92
CA ARG A 47 -2.50 -11.07 9.72
C ARG A 47 -2.05 -12.48 9.32
N TYR A 48 -0.93 -12.60 8.61
CA TYR A 48 -0.53 -13.85 7.95
C TYR A 48 0.64 -14.61 8.61
N THR A 49 1.31 -14.07 9.65
CA THR A 49 2.69 -14.53 9.94
C THR A 49 3.01 -14.94 11.37
N MET A 50 2.14 -14.74 12.38
CA MET A 50 2.52 -15.07 13.76
C MET A 50 1.46 -15.73 14.66
N GLY A 51 0.28 -16.10 14.14
CA GLY A 51 -0.81 -16.52 15.03
C GLY A 51 -1.18 -15.43 16.06
N PHE A 52 -0.80 -14.19 15.76
CA PHE A 52 -0.91 -13.04 16.64
C PHE A 52 -2.38 -12.62 16.65
N LYS A 53 -3.05 -12.75 17.80
CA LYS A 53 -4.32 -12.06 18.02
C LYS A 53 -3.99 -10.56 17.97
N PRO A 54 -4.61 -9.77 17.07
CA PRO A 54 -4.36 -8.34 17.01
C PRO A 54 -4.84 -7.73 18.32
N ASP A 55 -3.89 -7.39 19.20
CA ASP A 55 -4.15 -6.50 20.32
C ASP A 55 -4.34 -5.10 19.72
N PRO A 56 -5.50 -4.45 19.90
CA PRO A 56 -5.77 -3.10 19.37
C PRO A 56 -4.69 -2.09 19.76
N GLY A 57 -4.00 -2.29 20.90
CA GLY A 57 -2.90 -1.43 21.36
C GLY A 57 -1.55 -1.65 20.67
N ARG A 58 -1.41 -2.65 19.79
CA ARG A 58 -0.14 -3.05 19.13
C ARG A 58 -0.18 -3.03 17.61
N VAL A 59 -1.30 -2.66 16.97
CA VAL A 59 -1.34 -2.55 15.50
C VAL A 59 -0.69 -1.24 15.07
N PHE A 60 0.60 -1.30 14.74
CA PHE A 60 1.37 -0.13 14.31
C PHE A 60 1.24 0.17 12.81
N MET A 61 0.86 -0.81 11.98
CA MET A 61 0.69 -0.64 10.54
C MET A 61 -0.34 -1.60 9.96
N TYR A 62 -0.94 -1.16 8.85
CA TYR A 62 -1.85 -1.94 8.02
C TYR A 62 -1.24 -2.19 6.64
N GLN A 63 -1.84 -3.09 5.88
CA GLN A 63 -1.47 -3.41 4.52
C GLN A 63 -2.70 -3.46 3.62
N ILE A 64 -2.54 -3.01 2.38
CA ILE A 64 -3.52 -3.16 1.31
C ILE A 64 -3.19 -4.42 0.52
N ASP A 65 -4.06 -5.43 0.59
CA ASP A 65 -3.83 -6.76 0.01
C ASP A 65 -4.48 -6.98 -1.36
N THR A 66 -4.97 -5.91 -1.98
CA THR A 66 -5.61 -5.94 -3.30
C THR A 66 -4.65 -5.49 -4.40
N MET A 67 -4.72 -6.08 -5.59
CA MET A 67 -4.10 -5.56 -6.81
C MET A 67 -5.09 -5.62 -8.00
N PRO A 68 -5.11 -4.59 -8.87
CA PRO A 68 -4.41 -3.30 -8.78
C PRO A 68 -5.00 -2.40 -7.67
N CYS A 69 -4.28 -1.37 -7.26
CA CYS A 69 -4.75 -0.39 -6.28
C CYS A 69 -6.08 0.25 -6.75
N PRO A 70 -7.08 0.45 -5.86
CA PRO A 70 -8.37 1.04 -6.23
C PRO A 70 -8.25 2.49 -6.74
N HIS A 71 -7.16 3.18 -6.38
CA HIS A 71 -6.89 4.54 -6.81
C HIS A 71 -6.10 4.62 -8.12
N TYR A 72 -5.89 3.49 -8.80
CA TYR A 72 -5.19 3.46 -10.07
C TYR A 72 -6.13 3.79 -11.23
N THR A 73 -5.85 4.90 -11.92
CA THR A 73 -6.54 5.29 -13.15
C THR A 73 -5.80 4.68 -14.34
N ARG A 74 -6.39 3.68 -15.00
CA ARG A 74 -5.79 3.01 -16.17
C ARG A 74 -5.59 3.94 -17.37
N GLU A 75 -6.49 4.88 -17.56
CA GLU A 75 -6.49 5.84 -18.68
C GLU A 75 -5.29 6.79 -18.60
N GLU A 76 -5.06 7.36 -17.42
CA GLU A 76 -3.98 8.32 -17.16
C GLU A 76 -2.68 7.65 -16.69
N LYS A 77 -2.71 6.34 -16.42
CA LYS A 77 -1.65 5.58 -15.73
C LYS A 77 -1.19 6.26 -14.44
N ALA A 78 -2.13 6.91 -13.75
CA ALA A 78 -1.88 7.79 -12.63
C ALA A 78 -2.63 7.33 -11.37
N CYS A 79 -2.27 7.93 -10.23
CA CYS A 79 -2.97 7.74 -8.97
C CYS A 79 -4.01 8.86 -8.79
N SER A 80 -5.28 8.51 -8.62
CA SER A 80 -6.38 9.48 -8.42
C SER A 80 -6.21 10.31 -7.13
N ILE A 81 -5.51 9.77 -6.14
CA ILE A 81 -5.22 10.45 -4.87
C ILE A 81 -3.77 10.92 -4.75
N TYR A 82 -3.08 11.25 -5.86
CA TYR A 82 -1.63 11.55 -5.86
C TYR A 82 -1.19 12.53 -4.76
N SER A 83 -1.97 13.60 -4.50
CA SER A 83 -1.68 14.59 -3.45
C SER A 83 -1.85 14.06 -2.02
N LYS A 84 -2.72 13.07 -1.83
CA LYS A 84 -3.05 12.44 -0.55
C LYS A 84 -2.45 11.05 -0.40
N ARG A 85 -1.60 10.63 -1.34
CA ARG A 85 -1.05 9.28 -1.38
C ARG A 85 -0.32 8.95 -0.06
N PRO A 86 -0.39 7.68 0.39
CA PRO A 86 0.30 7.24 1.59
C PRO A 86 1.79 7.55 1.56
N VAL A 87 2.43 7.67 2.73
CA VAL A 87 3.87 7.91 2.86
C VAL A 87 4.67 6.90 2.04
N THR A 88 4.31 5.62 2.09
CA THR A 88 4.95 4.56 1.30
C THR A 88 4.78 4.75 -0.21
N CYS A 89 3.68 5.34 -0.67
CA CYS A 89 3.52 5.69 -2.09
C CYS A 89 4.29 6.94 -2.50
N ARG A 90 4.73 7.78 -1.55
CA ARG A 90 5.53 8.99 -1.83
C ARG A 90 7.01 8.67 -2.06
N THR A 91 7.47 7.50 -1.63
CA THR A 91 8.85 7.06 -1.87
C THR A 91 9.08 6.66 -3.33
N PHE A 92 8.01 6.37 -4.05
CA PHE A 92 8.02 6.18 -5.50
C PHE A 92 7.55 7.49 -6.13
N PRO A 93 8.37 8.19 -6.92
CA PRO A 93 7.94 9.45 -7.52
C PRO A 93 6.80 9.26 -8.51
#